data_AF-A0AAN7YLX8-F1
#
_entry.id   AF-A0AAN7YLX8-F1
#
_cell.length_a   1.000
_cell.length_b   1.000
_cell.length_c   1.000
_cell.angle_alpha   90.00
_cell.angle_beta   90.00
_cell.angle_gamma   90.00
#
_symmetry.space_group_name_H-M   'P 1'
#
loop_
_entity.id
_entity.type
_entity.pdbx_description
1 polymer ?
#
loop_
_entity_poly.entity_id
_entity_poly.type
_entity_poly.pdbx_seq_one_letter_code
_entity_poly.pdbx_strand_id
1 'polypeptide(L)'
;MYVEGGIWADIDVEAIRPIDHFIPKRHSESDIGMVVGVETDEPGLKNHPVLGAKATSFCQWTFMCKPRLPVMMRLIDNILIWLTRLAVEQGRSISDLELNFDEVLNGTGPSAFTTAILAEMTAVTGRKTTWDDFHDLEESKVLGGVLVLTSEAFAAGTGHSDSGNHHGKGALVKHHFHASSWTTNHPRFKHPIYGEVEKCNWDVECVKLWDANTAFFASLPKEDQRKMIGLKDREETAAALDAEFAAAMPVVPKSGPLPAAMPPAEAPKNDLRAIDNGMPAAAPAGQADAIAPPPAMNLPPMDSSPLMADAPPAIAGIAPAMSNQESLVAAAPPQQEPAAVEEAGGIAPGLAPGLPEGLEDLMMPAVVPESAGGELVGGMG
;
A
#
# COMPACT_ATOMS: atom_id res chain seq x y z
N MET A 1 3.68 -5.97 21.55
CA MET A 1 4.53 -4.92 20.93
C MET A 1 5.17 -4.01 21.97
N TYR A 2 4.71 -2.80 22.35
CA TYR A 2 5.51 -1.94 23.26
C TYR A 2 5.93 -2.61 24.59
N VAL A 3 4.99 -3.20 25.33
CA VAL A 3 5.29 -3.77 26.67
C VAL A 3 6.17 -5.02 26.59
N GLU A 4 5.81 -5.96 25.71
CA GLU A 4 6.36 -7.33 25.68
C GLU A 4 7.38 -7.57 24.55
N GLY A 5 7.46 -6.66 23.58
CA GLY A 5 8.11 -6.92 22.30
C GLY A 5 7.30 -7.91 21.48
N GLY A 6 8.00 -8.91 20.93
CA GLY A 6 7.43 -10.05 20.23
C GLY A 6 7.25 -9.80 18.74
N ILE A 7 6.29 -10.52 18.16
CA ILE A 7 5.92 -10.49 16.75
C ILE A 7 4.44 -10.13 16.67
N TRP A 8 4.10 -9.18 15.81
CA TRP A 8 2.75 -8.98 15.32
C TRP A 8 2.59 -9.68 13.97
N ALA A 9 1.46 -10.35 13.80
CA ALA A 9 0.99 -10.89 12.53
C ALA A 9 -0.54 -10.82 12.54
N ASP A 10 -1.15 -10.32 11.47
CA ASP A 10 -2.59 -10.36 11.28
C ASP A 10 -3.08 -11.83 11.14
N ILE A 11 -4.34 -12.08 11.49
CA ILE A 11 -4.88 -13.44 11.65
C ILE A 11 -4.92 -14.25 10.34
N ASP A 12 -4.88 -13.56 9.19
CA ASP A 12 -4.78 -14.11 7.84
C ASP A 12 -3.39 -13.90 7.18
N VAL A 13 -2.33 -13.86 8.01
CA VAL A 13 -0.93 -14.02 7.59
C VAL A 13 -0.49 -15.49 7.67
N GLU A 14 0.05 -16.00 6.58
CA GLU A 14 0.70 -17.30 6.46
C GLU A 14 2.23 -17.15 6.47
N ALA A 15 2.92 -17.93 7.30
CA ALA A 15 4.38 -17.98 7.33
C ALA A 15 4.93 -18.95 6.25
N ILE A 16 5.39 -18.40 5.12
CA ILE A 16 6.09 -19.15 4.05
C ILE A 16 7.43 -19.69 4.58
N ARG A 17 8.08 -18.91 5.45
CA ARG A 17 9.35 -19.26 6.12
C ARG A 17 9.22 -19.11 7.63
N PRO A 18 9.93 -19.93 8.42
CA PRO A 18 10.01 -19.74 9.86
C PRO A 18 10.77 -18.45 10.23
N ILE A 19 10.51 -17.97 11.45
CA ILE A 19 10.92 -16.65 11.95
C ILE A 19 12.45 -16.45 12.00
N ASP A 20 13.22 -17.53 12.13
CA ASP A 20 14.69 -17.52 12.09
C ASP A 20 15.26 -17.12 10.71
N HIS A 21 14.43 -17.06 9.66
CA HIS A 21 14.77 -16.46 8.37
C HIS A 21 14.51 -14.94 8.28
N PHE A 22 13.81 -14.33 9.25
CA PHE A 22 13.45 -12.90 9.19
C PHE A 22 14.66 -11.96 9.41
N ILE A 23 15.76 -12.48 9.94
CA ILE A 23 17.05 -11.76 10.04
C ILE A 23 18.06 -12.49 9.13
N PRO A 24 18.37 -11.95 7.95
CA PRO A 24 19.40 -12.52 7.07
C PRO A 24 20.76 -12.60 7.78
N LYS A 25 21.43 -13.76 7.68
CA LYS A 25 22.67 -14.15 8.41
C LYS A 25 23.91 -13.25 8.22
N ARG A 26 23.80 -12.17 7.45
CA ARG A 26 24.83 -11.12 7.31
C ARG A 26 24.69 -10.00 8.37
N HIS A 27 23.53 -9.91 9.03
CA HIS A 27 23.25 -8.95 10.10
C HIS A 27 23.34 -9.65 11.46
N SER A 28 23.65 -8.92 12.53
CA SER A 28 23.64 -9.44 13.90
C SER A 28 22.32 -9.16 14.60
N GLU A 29 21.73 -10.17 15.24
CA GLU A 29 20.50 -10.06 16.05
C GLU A 29 20.68 -9.13 17.27
N SER A 30 21.92 -8.91 17.72
CA SER A 30 22.24 -7.93 18.78
C SER A 30 21.80 -6.52 18.38
N ASP A 31 22.07 -6.14 17.14
CA ASP A 31 22.07 -4.76 16.66
C ASP A 31 20.68 -4.32 16.14
N ILE A 32 19.79 -5.31 15.95
CA ILE A 32 18.44 -5.13 15.44
C ILE A 32 17.47 -4.97 16.63
N GLY A 33 16.89 -3.79 16.78
CA GLY A 33 15.76 -3.54 17.67
C GLY A 33 14.44 -4.06 17.08
N MET A 34 14.21 -3.79 15.80
CA MET A 34 12.94 -4.00 15.09
C MET A 34 13.18 -4.56 13.69
N VAL A 35 12.26 -5.41 13.21
CA VAL A 35 12.22 -5.87 11.82
C VAL A 35 10.86 -5.52 11.23
N VAL A 36 10.88 -4.83 10.09
CA VAL A 36 9.72 -4.52 9.24
C VAL A 36 10.06 -4.90 7.80
N GLY A 37 9.05 -5.01 6.93
CA GLY A 37 9.25 -5.05 5.48
C GLY A 37 8.66 -3.81 4.82
N VAL A 38 9.03 -3.56 3.56
CA VAL A 38 8.25 -2.70 2.67
C VAL A 38 6.90 -3.37 2.40
N GLU A 39 5.83 -2.57 2.37
CA GLU A 39 4.48 -2.94 1.97
C GLU A 39 4.13 -2.34 0.61
N THR A 40 4.31 -1.02 0.47
CA THR A 40 4.11 -0.29 -0.79
C THR A 40 5.29 0.65 -1.02
N ASP A 41 5.87 0.60 -2.22
CA ASP A 41 6.95 1.46 -2.69
C ASP A 41 6.59 2.05 -4.06
N GLU A 42 5.66 3.00 -4.05
CA GLU A 42 5.11 3.65 -5.25
C GLU A 42 5.32 5.18 -5.20
N PRO A 43 6.56 5.68 -5.02
CA PRO A 43 6.84 7.09 -4.73
C PRO A 43 6.47 8.05 -5.87
N GLY A 44 6.16 7.55 -7.07
CA GLY A 44 5.55 8.33 -8.15
C GLY A 44 4.10 8.77 -7.84
N LEU A 45 3.38 7.99 -7.02
CA LEU A 45 1.99 8.24 -6.64
C LEU A 45 1.84 8.97 -5.28
N LYS A 46 2.94 9.32 -4.60
CA LYS A 46 2.93 9.98 -3.26
C LYS A 46 2.19 11.32 -3.19
N ASN A 47 1.92 11.96 -4.33
CA ASN A 47 1.16 13.20 -4.44
C ASN A 47 -0.30 13.02 -4.92
N HIS A 48 -0.73 11.79 -5.23
CA HIS A 48 -2.08 11.51 -5.73
C HIS A 48 -3.12 11.62 -4.59
N PRO A 49 -4.25 12.33 -4.76
CA PRO A 49 -5.13 12.73 -3.64
C PRO A 49 -5.72 11.57 -2.83
N VAL A 50 -5.93 10.39 -3.45
CA VAL A 50 -6.52 9.20 -2.79
C VAL A 50 -5.47 8.13 -2.47
N LEU A 51 -4.27 8.18 -3.09
CA LEU A 51 -3.26 7.11 -2.97
C LEU A 51 -2.00 7.57 -2.23
N GLY A 52 -1.66 8.86 -2.26
CA GLY A 52 -0.37 9.37 -1.81
C GLY A 52 -0.06 9.08 -0.35
N ALA A 53 -1.07 9.14 0.52
CA ALA A 53 -0.95 8.80 1.94
C ALA A 53 -0.49 7.35 2.21
N LYS A 54 -0.77 6.43 1.29
CA LYS A 54 -0.45 4.99 1.39
C LYS A 54 0.58 4.52 0.35
N ALA A 55 1.06 5.39 -0.53
CA ALA A 55 1.98 5.05 -1.64
C ALA A 55 3.41 4.71 -1.20
N THR A 56 3.75 4.93 0.07
CA THR A 56 5.08 4.68 0.63
C THR A 56 4.90 4.18 2.05
N SER A 57 4.88 2.86 2.25
CA SER A 57 4.54 2.22 3.54
C SER A 57 5.44 1.05 3.92
N PHE A 58 5.79 0.98 5.19
CA PHE A 58 6.25 -0.25 5.84
C PHE A 58 5.04 -1.10 6.24
N CYS A 59 5.20 -2.42 6.07
CA CYS A 59 4.26 -3.46 6.45
C CYS A 59 3.89 -3.37 7.93
N GLN A 60 2.61 -3.05 8.20
CA GLN A 60 2.04 -3.08 9.55
C GLN A 60 1.44 -4.45 9.91
N TRP A 61 0.93 -5.20 8.92
CA TRP A 61 0.28 -6.49 9.17
C TRP A 61 1.25 -7.58 9.69
N THR A 62 2.56 -7.43 9.46
CA THR A 62 3.60 -8.30 10.04
C THR A 62 4.83 -7.47 10.42
N PHE A 63 5.22 -7.48 11.69
CA PHE A 63 6.51 -6.93 12.15
C PHE A 63 6.94 -7.54 13.48
N MET A 64 8.22 -7.41 13.85
CA MET A 64 8.70 -7.83 15.17
C MET A 64 9.61 -6.79 15.83
N CYS A 65 9.59 -6.72 17.17
CA CYS A 65 10.41 -5.79 17.92
C CYS A 65 10.81 -6.30 19.31
N LYS A 66 11.96 -5.81 19.81
CA LYS A 66 12.33 -5.91 21.22
C LYS A 66 11.35 -5.08 22.08
N PRO A 67 11.12 -5.44 23.36
CA PRO A 67 10.26 -4.65 24.25
C PRO A 67 10.79 -3.23 24.47
N ARG A 68 9.86 -2.29 24.69
CA ARG A 68 10.08 -0.90 25.10
C ARG A 68 10.88 0.00 24.14
N LEU A 69 10.98 -0.35 22.85
CA LEU A 69 11.60 0.56 21.87
C LEU A 69 10.89 1.92 21.81
N PRO A 70 11.62 3.04 21.67
CA PRO A 70 11.01 4.37 21.61
C PRO A 70 10.06 4.55 20.42
N VAL A 71 10.35 3.94 19.26
CA VAL A 71 9.46 3.97 18.07
C VAL A 71 8.02 3.55 18.39
N MET A 72 7.85 2.54 19.24
CA MET A 72 6.53 2.02 19.60
C MET A 72 5.80 2.94 20.59
N MET A 73 6.52 3.71 21.42
CA MET A 73 5.89 4.76 22.25
C MET A 73 5.57 5.99 21.42
N ARG A 74 6.49 6.43 20.54
CA ARG A 74 6.30 7.53 19.58
C ARG A 74 5.03 7.32 18.74
N LEU A 75 4.77 6.09 18.29
CA LEU A 75 3.53 5.74 17.60
C LEU A 75 2.30 5.91 18.50
N ILE A 76 2.33 5.43 19.74
CA ILE A 76 1.23 5.57 20.71
C ILE A 76 0.97 7.05 21.03
N ASP A 77 2.00 7.83 21.31
CA ASP A 77 1.90 9.28 21.58
C ASP A 77 1.30 10.03 20.38
N ASN A 78 1.77 9.72 19.15
CA ASN A 78 1.22 10.29 17.92
C ASN A 78 -0.28 9.96 17.76
N ILE A 79 -0.69 8.70 18.02
CA ILE A 79 -2.10 8.28 17.98
C ILE A 79 -2.93 9.03 19.01
N LEU A 80 -2.45 9.18 20.25
CA LEU A 80 -3.17 9.88 21.31
C LEU A 80 -3.32 11.38 21.02
N ILE A 81 -2.28 12.02 20.47
CA ILE A 81 -2.32 13.43 20.03
C ILE A 81 -3.31 13.58 18.86
N TRP A 82 -3.29 12.67 17.88
CA TRP A 82 -4.20 12.66 16.75
C TRP A 82 -5.66 12.49 17.18
N LEU A 83 -5.98 11.50 18.02
CA LEU A 83 -7.32 11.29 18.57
C LEU A 83 -7.82 12.51 19.36
N THR A 84 -6.95 13.12 20.18
CA THR A 84 -7.30 14.30 20.98
C THR A 84 -7.59 15.50 20.09
N ARG A 85 -6.79 15.73 19.05
CA ARG A 85 -7.04 16.79 18.06
C ARG A 85 -8.35 16.55 17.30
N LEU A 86 -8.57 15.33 16.81
CA LEU A 86 -9.76 15.00 16.02
C LEU A 86 -11.06 15.09 16.86
N ALA A 87 -11.00 14.74 18.15
CA ALA A 87 -12.11 14.92 19.08
C ALA A 87 -12.53 16.41 19.23
N VAL A 88 -11.55 17.32 19.29
CA VAL A 88 -11.81 18.77 19.29
C VAL A 88 -12.36 19.25 17.95
N GLU A 89 -11.80 18.78 16.83
CA GLU A 89 -12.24 19.16 15.47
C GLU A 89 -13.65 18.69 15.12
N GLN A 90 -14.05 17.49 15.56
CA GLN A 90 -15.41 16.97 15.39
C GLN A 90 -16.38 17.46 16.49
N GLY A 91 -15.90 18.07 17.57
CA GLY A 91 -16.72 18.49 18.72
C GLY A 91 -17.31 17.33 19.52
N ARG A 92 -16.58 16.21 19.65
CA ARG A 92 -17.04 14.91 20.16
C ARG A 92 -16.10 14.33 21.22
N SER A 93 -16.54 13.28 21.93
CA SER A 93 -15.59 12.48 22.71
C SER A 93 -14.79 11.55 21.80
N ILE A 94 -13.62 11.09 22.26
CA ILE A 94 -12.80 10.10 21.54
C ILE A 94 -13.57 8.81 21.25
N SER A 95 -14.56 8.45 22.08
CA SER A 95 -15.41 7.26 21.90
C SER A 95 -16.52 7.44 20.87
N ASP A 96 -16.85 8.68 20.49
CA ASP A 96 -17.93 9.02 19.55
C ASP A 96 -17.40 9.48 18.18
N LEU A 97 -16.09 9.35 17.94
CA LEU A 97 -15.40 9.77 16.71
C LEU A 97 -15.88 8.98 15.48
N GLU A 98 -16.25 9.70 14.43
CA GLU A 98 -16.59 9.14 13.12
C GLU A 98 -15.37 9.28 12.20
N LEU A 99 -14.69 8.17 11.89
CA LEU A 99 -13.48 8.15 11.07
C LEU A 99 -13.82 7.83 9.60
N ASN A 100 -13.20 8.55 8.66
CA ASN A 100 -13.16 8.13 7.25
C ASN A 100 -12.00 7.15 6.96
N PHE A 101 -11.99 6.55 5.76
CA PHE A 101 -10.99 5.54 5.37
C PHE A 101 -9.54 6.05 5.47
N ASP A 102 -9.26 7.27 5.01
CA ASP A 102 -7.92 7.84 5.05
C ASP A 102 -7.53 8.30 6.47
N GLU A 103 -8.49 8.68 7.32
CA GLU A 103 -8.25 8.92 8.75
C GLU A 103 -7.81 7.66 9.49
N VAL A 104 -8.39 6.49 9.19
CA VAL A 104 -7.95 5.20 9.77
C VAL A 104 -6.50 4.91 9.38
N LEU A 105 -6.14 5.09 8.10
CA LEU A 105 -4.78 4.85 7.59
C LEU A 105 -3.75 5.83 8.15
N ASN A 106 -4.07 7.14 8.18
CA ASN A 106 -3.17 8.20 8.62
C ASN A 106 -3.09 8.38 10.14
N GLY A 107 -4.13 7.96 10.87
CA GLY A 107 -4.16 8.00 12.34
C GLY A 107 -3.53 6.76 12.99
N THR A 108 -3.90 5.56 12.51
CA THR A 108 -3.58 4.27 13.18
C THR A 108 -3.03 3.18 12.26
N GLY A 109 -3.05 3.41 10.94
CA GLY A 109 -2.63 2.45 9.93
C GLY A 109 -1.21 2.68 9.42
N PRO A 110 -0.86 2.08 8.27
CA PRO A 110 0.53 1.94 7.82
C PRO A 110 1.24 3.28 7.59
N SER A 111 0.50 4.36 7.27
CA SER A 111 1.03 5.72 7.12
C SER A 111 1.50 6.31 8.46
N ALA A 112 0.76 6.07 9.55
CA ALA A 112 1.13 6.47 10.91
C ALA A 112 2.34 5.66 11.41
N PHE A 113 2.29 4.33 11.20
CA PHE A 113 3.35 3.38 11.53
C PHE A 113 4.67 3.74 10.84
N THR A 114 4.63 3.97 9.53
CA THR A 114 5.80 4.37 8.71
C THR A 114 6.37 5.71 9.16
N THR A 115 5.52 6.70 9.41
CA THR A 115 5.94 8.02 9.90
C THR A 115 6.66 7.93 11.25
N ALA A 116 6.16 7.11 12.19
CA ALA A 116 6.81 6.89 13.48
C ALA A 116 8.20 6.23 13.33
N ILE A 117 8.34 5.25 12.42
CA ILE A 117 9.61 4.56 12.14
C ILE A 117 10.64 5.50 11.52
N LEU A 118 10.28 6.24 10.47
CA LEU A 118 11.18 7.20 9.80
C LEU A 118 11.61 8.34 10.75
N ALA A 119 10.72 8.77 11.65
CA ALA A 119 11.03 9.74 12.70
C ALA A 119 12.01 9.17 13.75
N GLU A 120 11.88 7.91 14.16
CA GLU A 120 12.83 7.28 15.07
C GLU A 120 14.19 7.05 14.42
N MET A 121 14.23 6.54 13.18
CA MET A 121 15.48 6.43 12.41
C MET A 121 16.20 7.77 12.30
N THR A 122 15.45 8.86 12.10
CA THR A 122 16.00 10.23 12.08
C THR A 122 16.56 10.64 13.44
N ALA A 123 15.85 10.37 14.53
CA ALA A 123 16.30 10.69 15.88
C ALA A 123 17.56 9.90 16.31
N VAL A 124 17.61 8.60 15.99
CA VAL A 124 18.72 7.71 16.35
C VAL A 124 19.98 7.96 15.52
N THR A 125 19.84 8.31 14.23
CA THR A 125 21.00 8.52 13.34
C THR A 125 21.47 9.97 13.26
N GLY A 126 20.69 10.93 13.73
CA GLY A 126 20.96 12.37 13.57
C GLY A 126 20.85 12.89 12.13
N ARG A 127 20.51 12.03 11.15
CA ARG A 127 20.28 12.39 9.75
C ARG A 127 18.79 12.27 9.44
N LYS A 128 18.24 13.27 8.73
CA LYS A 128 16.90 13.15 8.14
C LYS A 128 16.82 11.88 7.28
N THR A 129 15.99 10.95 7.72
CA THR A 129 15.63 9.73 7.00
C THR A 129 14.32 9.99 6.25
N THR A 130 14.23 9.54 5.00
CA THR A 130 13.02 9.69 4.16
C THR A 130 12.69 8.35 3.50
N TRP A 131 11.58 8.29 2.75
CA TRP A 131 11.28 7.07 1.99
C TRP A 131 12.33 6.78 0.90
N ASP A 132 13.05 7.79 0.43
CA ASP A 132 14.15 7.66 -0.53
C ASP A 132 15.35 6.85 0.04
N ASP A 133 15.36 6.54 1.35
CA ASP A 133 16.27 5.54 1.94
C ASP A 133 15.83 4.08 1.73
N PHE A 134 14.59 3.82 1.33
CA PHE A 134 13.97 2.49 1.29
C PHE A 134 13.20 2.20 0.00
N HIS A 135 13.28 3.10 -0.98
CA HIS A 135 12.86 2.87 -2.36
C HIS A 135 13.82 1.90 -3.06
N ASP A 136 13.28 1.02 -3.92
CA ASP A 136 14.05 0.12 -4.81
C ASP A 136 15.05 -0.79 -4.06
N LEU A 137 14.57 -1.42 -2.97
CA LEU A 137 15.37 -2.33 -2.15
C LEU A 137 15.49 -3.72 -2.79
N GLU A 138 16.54 -3.93 -3.58
CA GLU A 138 17.01 -5.27 -3.99
C GLU A 138 17.33 -6.17 -2.78
N GLU A 139 17.80 -5.59 -1.66
CA GLU A 139 18.17 -6.33 -0.46
C GLU A 139 17.87 -5.58 0.85
N SER A 140 17.80 -6.33 1.96
CA SER A 140 17.50 -5.79 3.29
C SER A 140 18.51 -4.73 3.77
N LYS A 141 18.01 -3.66 4.40
CA LYS A 141 18.82 -2.52 4.88
C LYS A 141 18.62 -2.31 6.38
N VAL A 142 19.71 -2.10 7.13
CA VAL A 142 19.64 -1.71 8.55
C VAL A 142 19.86 -0.19 8.67
N LEU A 143 18.96 0.49 9.37
CA LEU A 143 19.10 1.91 9.70
C LEU A 143 18.50 2.20 11.09
N GLY A 144 19.20 2.92 11.96
CA GLY A 144 18.71 3.30 13.28
C GLY A 144 18.36 2.11 14.21
N GLY A 145 18.95 0.93 13.99
CA GLY A 145 18.58 -0.31 14.70
C GLY A 145 17.31 -0.98 14.17
N VAL A 146 16.73 -0.51 13.07
CA VAL A 146 15.62 -1.18 12.37
C VAL A 146 16.18 -1.90 11.14
N LEU A 147 15.87 -3.20 11.01
CA LEU A 147 16.06 -3.95 9.77
C LEU A 147 14.80 -3.78 8.91
N VAL A 148 14.98 -3.19 7.72
CA VAL A 148 13.95 -3.12 6.68
C VAL A 148 14.22 -4.24 5.67
N LEU A 149 13.21 -5.09 5.47
CA LEU A 149 13.17 -6.15 4.47
C LEU A 149 12.53 -5.66 3.17
N THR A 150 12.81 -6.36 2.08
CA THR A 150 12.30 -6.04 0.74
C THR A 150 10.78 -6.27 0.64
N SER A 151 10.16 -5.69 -0.40
CA SER A 151 8.74 -5.93 -0.72
C SER A 151 8.42 -7.42 -0.90
N GLU A 152 9.28 -8.16 -1.63
CA GLU A 152 9.16 -9.63 -1.79
C GLU A 152 9.07 -10.36 -0.44
N ALA A 153 9.72 -9.88 0.63
CA ALA A 153 9.76 -10.59 1.90
C ALA A 153 8.42 -10.60 2.64
N PHE A 154 7.76 -9.45 2.78
CA PHE A 154 6.57 -9.25 3.65
C PHE A 154 5.28 -8.89 2.89
N ALA A 155 5.38 -8.47 1.63
CA ALA A 155 4.26 -8.21 0.73
C ALA A 155 4.26 -9.16 -0.49
N ALA A 156 4.89 -10.34 -0.35
CA ALA A 156 5.09 -11.32 -1.42
C ALA A 156 3.85 -11.50 -2.32
N GLY A 157 3.94 -11.13 -3.60
CA GLY A 157 2.89 -11.34 -4.59
C GLY A 157 1.64 -10.45 -4.48
N THR A 158 1.71 -9.25 -3.88
CA THR A 158 0.63 -8.24 -4.00
C THR A 158 0.49 -7.68 -5.41
N GLY A 159 1.46 -7.89 -6.29
CA GLY A 159 1.39 -7.49 -7.71
C GLY A 159 1.71 -6.03 -7.98
N HIS A 160 2.34 -5.35 -7.01
CA HIS A 160 2.92 -4.02 -7.13
C HIS A 160 4.30 -3.98 -6.43
N SER A 161 5.02 -2.86 -6.53
CA SER A 161 6.26 -2.57 -5.78
C SER A 161 7.29 -3.71 -5.81
N ASP A 162 7.47 -4.35 -6.97
CA ASP A 162 8.30 -5.53 -7.22
C ASP A 162 8.24 -6.64 -6.16
N SER A 163 7.05 -6.84 -5.59
CA SER A 163 6.71 -7.87 -4.58
C SER A 163 6.89 -9.34 -5.02
N GLY A 164 7.32 -9.61 -6.26
CA GLY A 164 7.60 -10.95 -6.76
C GLY A 164 6.40 -11.90 -6.65
N ASN A 165 6.56 -13.03 -5.96
CA ASN A 165 5.50 -14.02 -5.72
C ASN A 165 5.82 -14.92 -4.51
N HIS A 166 4.81 -15.62 -3.98
CA HIS A 166 4.94 -16.48 -2.78
C HIS A 166 5.90 -17.69 -2.94
N HIS A 167 6.37 -18.02 -4.14
CA HIS A 167 7.37 -19.07 -4.38
C HIS A 167 8.79 -18.52 -4.56
N GLY A 168 8.96 -17.21 -4.37
CA GLY A 168 10.24 -16.52 -4.39
C GLY A 168 11.22 -16.97 -3.29
N LYS A 169 12.44 -16.45 -3.38
CA LYS A 169 13.52 -16.78 -2.42
C LYS A 169 13.57 -15.79 -1.26
N GLY A 170 13.19 -14.54 -1.49
CA GLY A 170 13.02 -13.53 -0.44
C GLY A 170 11.70 -13.69 0.31
N ALA A 171 10.65 -14.23 -0.32
CA ALA A 171 9.34 -14.44 0.29
C ALA A 171 9.39 -15.16 1.65
N LEU A 172 8.97 -14.45 2.71
CA LEU A 172 8.92 -14.93 4.10
C LEU A 172 7.50 -15.14 4.61
N VAL A 173 6.57 -14.25 4.27
CA VAL A 173 5.16 -14.33 4.65
C VAL A 173 4.24 -14.02 3.47
N LYS A 174 3.00 -14.49 3.58
CA LYS A 174 1.89 -14.18 2.66
C LYS A 174 0.73 -13.61 3.48
N HIS A 175 0.21 -12.47 3.07
CA HIS A 175 -1.07 -11.96 3.58
C HIS A 175 -2.21 -12.43 2.65
N HIS A 176 -3.36 -12.86 3.21
CA HIS A 176 -4.50 -13.34 2.41
C HIS A 176 -5.61 -12.30 2.19
N PHE A 177 -5.61 -11.19 2.94
CA PHE A 177 -6.50 -10.01 2.74
C PHE A 177 -8.01 -10.31 2.81
N HIS A 178 -8.42 -11.23 3.69
CA HIS A 178 -9.78 -11.77 3.74
C HIS A 178 -10.41 -11.81 5.16
N ALA A 179 -9.64 -11.64 6.24
CA ALA A 179 -10.20 -11.72 7.60
C ALA A 179 -10.89 -10.44 8.10
N SER A 180 -10.64 -9.29 7.48
CA SER A 180 -11.10 -7.99 7.95
C SER A 180 -12.19 -7.36 7.08
N SER A 181 -13.25 -6.87 7.71
CA SER A 181 -14.31 -6.08 7.10
C SER A 181 -14.33 -4.59 7.54
N TRP A 182 -13.24 -4.06 8.12
CA TRP A 182 -13.25 -2.66 8.61
C TRP A 182 -13.56 -1.64 7.50
N THR A 183 -13.15 -1.96 6.26
CA THR A 183 -13.41 -1.17 5.05
C THR A 183 -14.89 -1.11 4.64
N THR A 184 -15.77 -1.92 5.25
CA THR A 184 -17.23 -1.81 5.12
C THR A 184 -17.79 -0.69 6.01
N ASN A 185 -17.19 -0.46 7.19
CA ASN A 185 -17.58 0.62 8.09
C ASN A 185 -16.92 1.95 7.71
N HIS A 186 -15.71 1.88 7.14
CA HIS A 186 -14.95 3.03 6.64
C HIS A 186 -14.74 2.85 5.13
N PRO A 187 -15.73 3.19 4.28
CA PRO A 187 -15.67 2.94 2.84
C PRO A 187 -14.61 3.81 2.15
N ARG A 188 -13.96 3.25 1.13
CA ARG A 188 -13.05 4.00 0.24
C ARG A 188 -13.81 5.04 -0.58
N PHE A 189 -13.05 5.96 -1.19
CA PHE A 189 -13.59 6.85 -2.21
C PHE A 189 -14.05 6.06 -3.45
N LYS A 190 -15.37 5.93 -3.66
CA LYS A 190 -15.97 5.37 -4.89
C LYS A 190 -16.44 6.49 -5.80
N HIS A 191 -15.79 6.71 -6.95
CA HIS A 191 -16.36 7.57 -7.99
C HIS A 191 -17.63 6.92 -8.57
N PRO A 192 -18.76 7.62 -8.75
CA PRO A 192 -20.04 6.99 -9.08
C PRO A 192 -20.06 6.26 -10.43
N ILE A 193 -19.20 6.65 -11.39
CA ILE A 193 -19.07 5.96 -12.69
C ILE A 193 -17.91 4.95 -12.72
N TYR A 194 -16.78 5.27 -12.07
CA TYR A 194 -15.50 4.59 -12.28
C TYR A 194 -15.02 3.77 -11.07
N GLY A 195 -15.75 3.80 -9.96
CA GLY A 195 -15.42 3.04 -8.75
C GLY A 195 -14.23 3.61 -7.97
N GLU A 196 -13.64 2.74 -7.16
CA GLU A 196 -12.44 3.00 -6.33
C GLU A 196 -11.18 2.94 -7.22
N VAL A 197 -10.25 3.88 -7.03
CA VAL A 197 -8.99 3.94 -7.79
C VAL A 197 -8.01 2.84 -7.38
N GLU A 198 -8.12 2.33 -6.15
CA GLU A 198 -7.35 1.21 -5.62
C GLU A 198 -7.47 -0.08 -6.48
N LYS A 199 -8.51 -0.19 -7.31
CA LYS A 199 -8.68 -1.30 -8.26
C LYS A 199 -7.61 -1.35 -9.36
N CYS A 200 -6.86 -0.26 -9.55
CA CYS A 200 -5.68 -0.25 -10.41
C CYS A 200 -4.47 -0.99 -9.80
N ASN A 201 -4.50 -1.33 -8.51
CA ASN A 201 -3.38 -1.98 -7.80
C ASN A 201 -2.03 -1.30 -8.07
N TRP A 202 -2.02 0.03 -7.97
CA TRP A 202 -0.89 0.93 -8.22
C TRP A 202 -0.40 1.05 -9.68
N ASP A 203 -1.00 0.34 -10.65
CA ASP A 203 -0.66 0.52 -12.06
C ASP A 203 -0.83 1.98 -12.51
N VAL A 204 0.29 2.60 -12.88
CA VAL A 204 0.39 4.05 -13.09
C VAL A 204 -0.44 4.51 -14.29
N GLU A 205 -0.58 3.71 -15.34
CA GLU A 205 -1.39 4.07 -16.51
C GLU A 205 -2.89 3.91 -16.24
N CYS A 206 -3.30 2.89 -15.47
CA CYS A 206 -4.66 2.75 -14.95
C CYS A 206 -5.05 3.92 -14.03
N VAL A 207 -4.16 4.34 -13.12
CA VAL A 207 -4.41 5.51 -12.25
C VAL A 207 -4.55 6.79 -13.10
N LYS A 208 -3.62 7.05 -14.03
CA LYS A 208 -3.74 8.19 -14.98
C LYS A 208 -5.03 8.16 -15.80
N LEU A 209 -5.47 6.98 -16.23
CA LEU A 209 -6.71 6.81 -16.98
C LEU A 209 -7.94 7.07 -16.10
N TRP A 210 -7.92 6.64 -14.84
CA TRP A 210 -8.96 6.95 -13.85
C TRP A 210 -9.01 8.46 -13.54
N ASP A 211 -7.86 9.12 -13.36
CA ASP A 211 -7.75 10.57 -13.18
C ASP A 211 -8.30 11.35 -14.38
N ALA A 212 -7.89 10.98 -15.60
CA ALA A 212 -8.36 11.61 -16.83
C ALA A 212 -9.87 11.45 -17.01
N ASN A 213 -10.41 10.26 -16.72
CA ASN A 213 -11.84 9.97 -16.82
C ASN A 213 -12.67 10.69 -15.76
N THR A 214 -12.22 10.74 -14.50
CA THR A 214 -12.90 11.47 -13.41
C THR A 214 -12.87 12.98 -13.64
N ALA A 215 -11.73 13.53 -14.09
CA ALA A 215 -11.61 14.94 -14.48
C ALA A 215 -12.51 15.28 -15.69
N PHE A 216 -12.58 14.42 -16.70
CA PHE A 216 -13.50 14.58 -17.83
C PHE A 216 -14.95 14.59 -17.35
N PHE A 217 -15.36 13.61 -16.53
CA PHE A 217 -16.71 13.54 -15.96
C PHE A 217 -17.06 14.80 -15.14
N ALA A 218 -16.13 15.30 -14.32
CA ALA A 218 -16.29 16.54 -13.56
C ALA A 218 -16.46 17.78 -14.46
N SER A 219 -15.94 17.77 -15.69
CA SER A 219 -16.10 18.85 -16.67
C SER A 219 -17.45 18.87 -17.41
N LEU A 220 -18.20 17.76 -17.38
CA LEU A 220 -19.52 17.64 -18.02
C LEU A 220 -20.61 18.50 -17.36
N PRO A 221 -21.65 18.93 -18.10
CA PRO A 221 -22.85 19.54 -17.52
C PRO A 221 -23.48 18.64 -16.45
N LYS A 222 -24.02 19.25 -15.38
CA LYS A 222 -24.66 18.52 -14.26
C LYS A 222 -25.86 17.65 -14.69
N GLU A 223 -26.46 17.93 -15.83
CA GLU A 223 -27.51 17.09 -16.43
C GLU A 223 -26.94 15.81 -17.04
N ASP A 224 -25.86 15.90 -17.81
CA ASP A 224 -25.16 14.74 -18.38
C ASP A 224 -24.51 13.87 -17.29
N GLN A 225 -23.92 14.49 -16.26
CA GLN A 225 -23.42 13.78 -15.08
C GLN A 225 -24.53 12.92 -14.43
N ARG A 226 -25.70 13.52 -14.16
CA ARG A 226 -26.86 12.81 -13.59
C ARG A 226 -27.38 11.71 -14.51
N LYS A 227 -27.38 11.94 -15.83
CA LYS A 227 -27.81 10.97 -16.84
C LYS A 227 -26.87 9.77 -16.91
N MET A 228 -25.55 9.99 -16.85
CA MET A 228 -24.56 8.91 -16.79
C MET A 228 -24.69 8.11 -15.50
N ILE A 229 -24.85 8.77 -14.34
CA ILE A 229 -25.07 8.10 -13.05
C ILE A 229 -26.35 7.26 -13.11
N GLY A 230 -27.49 7.84 -13.51
CA GLY A 230 -28.76 7.13 -13.59
C GLY A 230 -28.84 6.01 -14.65
N LEU A 231 -27.88 5.94 -15.58
CA LEU A 231 -27.68 4.76 -16.44
C LEU A 231 -26.84 3.71 -15.71
N LYS A 232 -25.71 4.11 -15.12
CA LYS A 232 -24.79 3.25 -14.36
C LYS A 232 -25.48 2.56 -13.18
N ASP A 233 -26.30 3.29 -12.41
CA ASP A 233 -27.09 2.75 -11.31
C ASP A 233 -28.04 1.64 -11.77
N ARG A 234 -28.62 1.79 -12.96
CA ARG A 234 -29.54 0.79 -13.56
C ARG A 234 -28.79 -0.44 -14.06
N GLU A 235 -27.59 -0.28 -14.59
CA GLU A 235 -26.70 -1.37 -14.98
C GLU A 235 -26.22 -2.16 -13.74
N GLU A 236 -25.78 -1.46 -12.67
CA GLU A 236 -25.38 -2.11 -11.41
C GLU A 236 -26.58 -2.81 -10.73
N THR A 237 -27.78 -2.21 -10.77
CA THR A 237 -29.01 -2.84 -10.25
C THR A 237 -29.40 -4.09 -11.04
N ALA A 238 -29.35 -4.05 -12.38
CA ALA A 238 -29.66 -5.21 -13.22
C ALA A 238 -28.66 -6.35 -12.98
N ALA A 239 -27.35 -6.06 -12.98
CA ALA A 239 -26.31 -7.04 -12.71
C ALA A 239 -26.41 -7.64 -11.29
N ALA A 240 -26.84 -6.87 -10.29
CA ALA A 240 -27.08 -7.38 -8.94
C ALA A 240 -28.26 -8.37 -8.90
N LEU A 241 -29.37 -8.08 -9.59
CA LEU A 241 -30.52 -8.97 -9.70
C LEU A 241 -30.20 -10.26 -10.48
N ASP A 242 -29.42 -10.15 -11.56
CA ASP A 242 -28.93 -11.31 -12.33
C ASP A 242 -28.01 -12.20 -11.47
N ALA A 243 -27.14 -11.59 -10.64
CA ALA A 243 -26.27 -12.30 -9.72
C ALA A 243 -27.04 -12.97 -8.56
N GLU A 244 -28.04 -12.29 -7.99
CA GLU A 244 -28.93 -12.87 -6.97
C GLU A 244 -29.71 -14.06 -7.53
N PHE A 245 -30.27 -13.92 -8.74
CA PHE A 245 -30.95 -15.01 -9.44
C PHE A 245 -30.01 -16.20 -9.70
N ALA A 246 -28.80 -15.95 -10.19
CA ALA A 246 -27.80 -16.98 -10.44
C ALA A 246 -27.37 -17.72 -9.15
N ALA A 247 -27.22 -17.00 -8.04
CA ALA A 247 -26.92 -17.58 -6.72
C ALA A 247 -28.11 -18.38 -6.14
N ALA A 248 -29.35 -18.02 -6.49
CA ALA A 248 -30.56 -18.72 -6.09
C ALA A 248 -30.88 -19.96 -6.95
N MET A 249 -30.21 -20.16 -8.10
CA MET A 249 -30.40 -21.36 -8.91
C MET A 249 -29.83 -22.60 -8.20
N PRO A 250 -30.60 -23.70 -8.04
CA PRO A 250 -30.08 -24.90 -7.40
C PRO A 250 -29.00 -25.55 -8.27
N VAL A 251 -27.83 -25.81 -7.66
CA VAL A 251 -26.72 -26.53 -8.31
C VAL A 251 -27.21 -27.93 -8.71
N VAL A 252 -27.46 -28.12 -10.00
CA VAL A 252 -27.85 -29.43 -10.55
C VAL A 252 -26.70 -30.40 -10.32
N PRO A 253 -26.88 -31.48 -9.52
CA PRO A 253 -25.81 -32.43 -9.30
C PRO A 253 -25.48 -33.12 -10.62
N LYS A 254 -24.19 -33.14 -11.01
CA LYS A 254 -23.72 -33.93 -12.16
C LYS A 254 -24.16 -35.37 -11.96
N SER A 255 -24.98 -35.90 -12.87
CA SER A 255 -25.52 -37.25 -12.76
C SER A 255 -24.38 -38.27 -12.71
N GLY A 256 -24.34 -39.05 -11.63
CA GLY A 256 -23.43 -40.18 -11.51
C GLY A 256 -23.64 -41.19 -12.65
N PRO A 257 -22.66 -42.07 -12.92
CA PRO A 257 -22.81 -43.13 -13.92
C PRO A 257 -24.06 -43.98 -13.62
N LEU A 258 -24.80 -44.37 -14.66
CA LEU A 258 -25.93 -45.29 -14.50
C LEU A 258 -25.43 -46.61 -13.88
N PRO A 259 -26.19 -47.22 -12.95
CA PRO A 259 -25.83 -48.51 -12.39
C PRO A 259 -25.78 -49.57 -13.50
N ALA A 260 -24.77 -50.43 -13.44
CA ALA A 260 -24.60 -51.51 -14.40
C ALA A 260 -25.80 -52.49 -14.39
N ALA A 261 -26.14 -53.02 -15.56
CA ALA A 261 -27.25 -53.97 -15.70
C ALA A 261 -27.00 -55.27 -14.93
N MET A 262 -28.09 -55.94 -14.55
CA MET A 262 -28.06 -57.23 -13.84
C MET A 262 -27.33 -58.33 -14.64
N PRO A 263 -26.72 -59.32 -13.98
CA PRO A 263 -26.04 -60.43 -14.66
C PRO A 263 -27.01 -61.26 -15.50
N PRO A 264 -26.56 -61.84 -16.64
CA PRO A 264 -27.42 -62.63 -17.51
C PRO A 264 -27.80 -63.97 -16.87
N ALA A 265 -29.01 -64.44 -17.17
CA ALA A 265 -29.42 -65.80 -16.85
C ALA A 265 -28.71 -66.83 -17.76
N GLU A 266 -28.47 -68.04 -17.25
CA GLU A 266 -27.81 -69.11 -18.00
C GLU A 266 -28.65 -69.59 -19.20
N ALA A 267 -27.96 -69.91 -20.30
CA ALA A 267 -28.52 -70.62 -21.46
C ALA A 267 -27.81 -71.97 -21.65
N PRO A 268 -28.50 -73.02 -22.13
CA PRO A 268 -27.95 -74.38 -22.21
C PRO A 268 -26.90 -74.55 -23.31
N LYS A 269 -26.10 -75.62 -23.19
CA LYS A 269 -24.90 -75.91 -24.00
C LYS A 269 -25.22 -76.59 -25.33
N ASN A 270 -24.53 -76.16 -26.39
CA ASN A 270 -23.94 -76.89 -27.54
C ASN A 270 -23.68 -75.88 -28.70
N ASP A 271 -22.75 -76.05 -29.65
CA ASP A 271 -21.81 -77.14 -29.88
C ASP A 271 -20.54 -76.69 -30.65
N LEU A 272 -19.49 -77.51 -30.59
CA LEU A 272 -18.45 -77.76 -31.62
C LEU A 272 -17.77 -76.61 -32.43
N ARG A 273 -16.43 -76.49 -32.20
CA ARG A 273 -15.35 -76.22 -33.22
C ARG A 273 -15.26 -74.77 -33.78
N ALA A 274 -14.10 -74.24 -34.19
CA ALA A 274 -12.72 -74.75 -34.22
C ALA A 274 -11.65 -73.61 -34.21
N ILE A 275 -10.39 -74.03 -34.02
CA ILE A 275 -9.08 -73.41 -34.36
C ILE A 275 -9.05 -72.61 -35.70
N ASP A 276 -8.12 -71.69 -36.00
CA ASP A 276 -6.70 -71.62 -35.58
C ASP A 276 -5.99 -70.22 -35.71
N ASN A 277 -4.82 -70.08 -35.06
CA ASN A 277 -3.62 -69.21 -35.28
C ASN A 277 -3.63 -67.80 -35.95
N GLY A 278 -2.82 -66.86 -35.40
CA GLY A 278 -2.16 -65.77 -36.18
C GLY A 278 -1.76 -64.46 -35.45
N MET A 279 -0.45 -64.19 -35.29
CA MET A 279 0.17 -62.89 -34.89
C MET A 279 1.48 -62.67 -35.71
N PRO A 280 2.15 -61.47 -35.72
CA PRO A 280 1.89 -60.17 -35.07
C PRO A 280 1.41 -59.11 -36.11
N ALA A 281 1.81 -57.83 -36.29
CA ALA A 281 2.83 -56.88 -35.77
C ALA A 281 2.50 -55.44 -36.31
N ALA A 282 3.07 -54.28 -35.91
CA ALA A 282 3.89 -53.84 -34.76
C ALA A 282 4.08 -52.29 -34.75
N ALA A 283 4.50 -51.71 -33.60
CA ALA A 283 5.08 -50.37 -33.36
C ALA A 283 4.17 -49.08 -33.48
N PRO A 284 4.52 -47.93 -32.81
CA PRO A 284 3.56 -46.86 -32.48
C PRO A 284 3.95 -45.40 -32.85
N ALA A 285 3.04 -44.44 -32.64
CA ALA A 285 3.31 -42.98 -32.64
C ALA A 285 2.21 -42.17 -31.88
N GLY A 286 2.55 -40.98 -31.36
CA GLY A 286 1.61 -39.98 -30.78
C GLY A 286 0.97 -40.37 -29.43
N GLN A 287 1.32 -39.82 -28.25
CA GLN A 287 1.43 -38.41 -27.81
C GLN A 287 0.08 -37.68 -27.80
N ALA A 288 -0.29 -37.14 -26.64
CA ALA A 288 -1.59 -36.51 -26.38
C ALA A 288 -1.40 -35.14 -25.71
N ASP A 289 -2.07 -34.12 -26.23
CA ASP A 289 -1.98 -32.74 -25.75
C ASP A 289 -3.03 -32.40 -24.69
N ALA A 290 -2.70 -31.44 -23.83
CA ALA A 290 -3.56 -30.95 -22.75
C ALA A 290 -4.52 -29.84 -23.21
N ILE A 291 -5.59 -29.64 -22.43
CA ILE A 291 -6.67 -28.70 -22.74
C ILE A 291 -6.27 -27.25 -22.37
N ALA A 292 -6.54 -26.31 -23.27
CA ALA A 292 -6.20 -24.89 -23.11
C ALA A 292 -7.28 -24.07 -22.35
N PRO A 293 -6.90 -22.97 -21.67
CA PRO A 293 -7.82 -22.03 -21.03
C PRO A 293 -8.54 -21.08 -22.05
N PRO A 294 -9.63 -20.39 -21.64
CA PRO A 294 -10.42 -19.52 -22.52
C PRO A 294 -9.71 -18.20 -22.93
N PRO A 295 -10.16 -17.55 -24.02
CA PRO A 295 -9.40 -16.48 -24.68
C PRO A 295 -9.55 -15.09 -24.04
N ALA A 296 -8.48 -14.30 -24.15
CA ALA A 296 -8.47 -12.86 -23.88
C ALA A 296 -9.07 -12.05 -25.06
N MET A 297 -9.49 -10.80 -24.81
CA MET A 297 -9.99 -9.90 -25.86
C MET A 297 -8.84 -9.28 -26.66
N ASN A 298 -8.96 -9.29 -28.00
CA ASN A 298 -7.98 -8.70 -28.90
C ASN A 298 -8.03 -7.15 -28.86
N LEU A 299 -6.86 -6.53 -28.66
CA LEU A 299 -6.56 -5.19 -29.13
C LEU A 299 -5.70 -5.28 -30.40
N PRO A 300 -5.81 -4.34 -31.36
CA PRO A 300 -5.02 -4.36 -32.59
C PRO A 300 -3.54 -4.05 -32.32
N PRO A 301 -2.59 -4.64 -33.08
CA PRO A 301 -1.16 -4.46 -32.84
C PRO A 301 -0.66 -3.07 -33.25
N MET A 302 0.20 -2.49 -32.43
CA MET A 302 1.05 -1.35 -32.80
C MET A 302 2.35 -1.88 -33.41
N ASP A 303 2.67 -1.44 -34.63
CA ASP A 303 3.90 -1.80 -35.33
C ASP A 303 5.11 -1.00 -34.79
N SER A 304 6.33 -1.57 -34.87
CA SER A 304 7.50 -1.08 -34.14
C SER A 304 8.81 -1.19 -34.91
N SER A 305 9.07 -0.24 -35.83
CA SER A 305 10.43 0.13 -36.26
C SER A 305 10.46 1.51 -36.97
N PRO A 306 11.62 2.20 -37.01
CA PRO A 306 11.66 3.64 -37.27
C PRO A 306 11.88 4.04 -38.74
N LEU A 307 11.46 5.26 -39.09
CA LEU A 307 11.96 5.99 -40.26
C LEU A 307 12.61 7.32 -39.85
N MET A 308 13.70 7.64 -40.55
CA MET A 308 14.38 8.94 -40.61
C MET A 308 13.83 9.78 -41.78
N ALA A 309 14.40 10.98 -41.97
CA ALA A 309 14.07 12.00 -42.99
C ALA A 309 12.83 12.88 -42.66
N ASP A 310 12.80 14.18 -42.96
CA ASP A 310 13.86 15.03 -43.55
C ASP A 310 13.72 16.50 -43.13
N ALA A 311 14.78 17.30 -43.30
CA ALA A 311 14.81 18.73 -42.90
C ALA A 311 15.19 19.68 -44.06
N PRO A 312 14.36 20.67 -44.41
CA PRO A 312 14.70 21.79 -45.30
C PRO A 312 15.22 23.03 -44.52
N PRO A 313 15.89 24.01 -45.16
CA PRO A 313 17.19 24.45 -44.66
C PRO A 313 17.26 25.86 -44.04
N ALA A 314 18.39 26.11 -43.38
CA ALA A 314 18.70 27.37 -42.70
C ALA A 314 19.03 28.55 -43.64
N ILE A 315 18.82 29.77 -43.13
CA ILE A 315 19.39 31.01 -43.67
C ILE A 315 20.48 31.50 -42.72
N ALA A 316 21.65 31.86 -43.26
CA ALA A 316 22.83 32.24 -42.47
C ALA A 316 22.78 33.71 -42.00
N GLY A 317 23.38 34.01 -40.84
CA GLY A 317 23.15 35.30 -40.16
C GLY A 317 24.23 35.78 -39.16
N ILE A 318 25.51 35.58 -39.47
CA ILE A 318 26.68 36.29 -38.85
C ILE A 318 26.99 35.99 -37.37
N ALA A 319 28.24 35.57 -37.11
CA ALA A 319 28.93 35.72 -35.83
C ALA A 319 30.12 36.68 -36.02
N PRO A 320 30.54 37.38 -34.96
CA PRO A 320 31.85 37.05 -34.36
C PRO A 320 31.84 37.12 -32.82
N ALA A 321 32.85 36.72 -32.04
CA ALA A 321 33.95 35.74 -32.12
C ALA A 321 35.04 36.20 -31.10
N MET A 322 35.69 35.25 -30.39
CA MET A 322 36.79 35.48 -29.42
C MET A 322 36.38 36.22 -28.12
N SER A 323 37.08 36.10 -26.98
CA SER A 323 38.40 35.50 -26.71
C SER A 323 38.46 34.75 -25.36
N ASN A 324 39.56 34.02 -25.16
CA ASN A 324 39.92 33.12 -24.05
C ASN A 324 39.99 33.75 -22.64
N GLN A 325 40.02 32.84 -21.64
CA GLN A 325 41.09 32.63 -20.63
C GLN A 325 40.75 32.66 -19.12
N GLU A 326 41.02 31.50 -18.50
CA GLU A 326 41.56 31.21 -17.15
C GLU A 326 40.90 31.69 -15.83
N SER A 327 40.53 30.67 -15.04
CA SER A 327 40.70 30.47 -13.58
C SER A 327 40.57 31.64 -12.58
N LEU A 328 39.86 31.35 -11.48
CA LEU A 328 40.44 31.46 -10.14
C LEU A 328 39.70 30.57 -9.12
N VAL A 329 40.43 30.04 -8.14
CA VAL A 329 39.88 29.26 -7.01
C VAL A 329 39.75 30.18 -5.80
N ALA A 330 38.64 30.08 -5.07
CA ALA A 330 38.45 30.74 -3.77
C ALA A 330 38.45 29.70 -2.64
N ALA A 331 39.16 29.98 -1.54
CA ALA A 331 39.45 29.02 -0.48
C ALA A 331 38.59 29.22 0.78
N ALA A 332 38.47 28.16 1.59
CA ALA A 332 37.85 28.21 2.91
C ALA A 332 38.85 28.71 3.99
N PRO A 333 38.39 29.43 5.04
CA PRO A 333 39.20 29.73 6.21
C PRO A 333 39.22 28.54 7.20
N PRO A 334 40.34 28.29 7.91
CA PRO A 334 40.45 27.21 8.89
C PRO A 334 39.90 27.59 10.27
N GLN A 335 39.57 26.59 11.08
CA GLN A 335 39.37 26.71 12.53
C GLN A 335 40.61 26.21 13.27
N GLN A 336 40.88 26.74 14.46
CA GLN A 336 41.94 26.30 15.37
C GLN A 336 41.37 26.07 16.77
N GLU A 337 41.77 24.97 17.41
CA GLU A 337 41.68 24.79 18.87
C GLU A 337 42.76 25.66 19.57
N PRO A 338 42.67 25.86 20.91
CA PRO A 338 43.46 24.94 21.75
C PRO A 338 42.94 24.64 23.17
N ALA A 339 43.27 23.42 23.62
CA ALA A 339 43.68 23.05 24.99
C ALA A 339 42.66 23.07 26.16
N ALA A 340 43.00 22.30 27.20
CA ALA A 340 42.20 22.03 28.41
C ALA A 340 42.99 22.31 29.71
N VAL A 341 42.29 22.43 30.84
CA VAL A 341 42.82 22.50 32.22
C VAL A 341 41.89 21.70 33.16
N GLU A 342 42.39 21.27 34.32
CA GLU A 342 41.89 20.19 35.20
C GLU A 342 40.78 20.55 36.23
N GLU A 343 40.45 19.56 37.07
CA GLU A 343 39.36 19.48 38.07
C GLU A 343 39.41 20.47 39.25
N ALA A 344 38.27 20.61 39.94
CA ALA A 344 38.20 20.58 41.40
C ALA A 344 36.81 20.11 41.89
N GLY A 345 36.74 18.97 42.58
CA GLY A 345 35.48 18.29 42.89
C GLY A 345 34.65 18.80 44.09
N GLY A 346 33.51 18.14 44.30
CA GLY A 346 33.05 17.81 45.66
C GLY A 346 31.56 17.95 45.99
N ILE A 347 31.04 16.90 46.64
CA ILE A 347 29.93 16.88 47.62
C ILE A 347 28.48 16.94 47.08
N ALA A 348 27.64 16.08 47.67
CA ALA A 348 26.18 15.98 47.59
C ALA A 348 25.66 15.66 49.02
N PRO A 349 24.34 15.50 49.32
CA PRO A 349 23.14 15.62 48.48
C PRO A 349 22.02 16.51 49.13
N GLY A 350 20.85 16.65 48.48
CA GLY A 350 19.61 16.99 49.20
C GLY A 350 18.44 17.61 48.42
N LEU A 351 17.23 17.15 48.77
CA LEU A 351 15.89 17.76 48.62
C LEU A 351 15.38 18.23 47.23
N ALA A 352 14.28 17.60 46.83
CA ALA A 352 13.12 18.22 46.17
C ALA A 352 12.03 18.49 47.26
N PRO A 353 10.88 19.16 46.99
CA PRO A 353 10.38 19.65 45.69
C PRO A 353 9.93 21.13 45.68
N GLY A 354 9.59 21.63 44.48
CA GLY A 354 8.84 22.87 44.28
C GLY A 354 8.40 23.01 42.81
N LEU A 355 7.13 23.37 42.58
CA LEU A 355 6.65 23.76 41.25
C LEU A 355 6.98 25.24 41.01
N PRO A 356 7.36 25.65 39.79
CA PRO A 356 7.20 27.02 39.34
C PRO A 356 5.77 27.22 38.79
N GLU A 357 5.09 28.27 39.26
CA GLU A 357 3.91 28.81 38.59
C GLU A 357 4.34 29.67 37.39
N GLY A 358 3.44 29.85 36.39
CA GLY A 358 3.62 30.82 35.31
C GLY A 358 3.52 30.26 33.89
N LEU A 359 2.29 30.07 33.39
CA LEU A 359 2.03 29.94 31.95
C LEU A 359 0.66 30.50 31.53
N GLU A 360 0.26 31.63 32.11
CA GLU A 360 -0.92 32.40 31.68
C GLU A 360 -0.51 33.57 30.77
N ASP A 361 -0.09 33.28 29.53
CA ASP A 361 -0.12 34.28 28.43
C ASP A 361 0.10 33.65 27.04
N LEU A 362 -0.86 32.85 26.54
CA LEU A 362 -0.90 32.43 25.12
C LEU A 362 -2.28 31.93 24.65
N MET A 363 -3.33 32.73 24.87
CA MET A 363 -4.63 32.55 24.20
C MET A 363 -5.01 33.82 23.43
N MET A 364 -5.05 33.72 22.09
CA MET A 364 -5.67 34.76 21.27
C MET A 364 -7.18 34.52 21.18
N PRO A 365 -8.02 35.59 21.23
CA PRO A 365 -9.47 35.43 21.29
C PRO A 365 -10.07 34.96 19.96
N ALA A 366 -11.08 34.09 20.04
CA ALA A 366 -11.86 33.64 18.90
C ALA A 366 -12.79 34.77 18.40
N VAL A 367 -12.91 34.90 17.06
CA VAL A 367 -13.84 35.85 16.43
C VAL A 367 -15.22 35.21 16.30
N VAL A 368 -16.23 35.83 16.89
CA VAL A 368 -17.65 35.45 16.75
C VAL A 368 -18.33 36.41 15.75
N PRO A 369 -19.08 35.92 14.75
CA PRO A 369 -19.82 36.79 13.84
C PRO A 369 -21.04 37.40 14.54
N GLU A 370 -21.12 38.73 14.54
CA GLU A 370 -22.22 39.50 15.11
C GLU A 370 -23.46 39.48 14.19
N SER A 371 -24.67 39.56 14.75
CA SER A 371 -25.90 39.57 13.96
C SER A 371 -27.00 40.47 14.54
N ALA A 372 -27.79 41.07 13.64
CA ALA A 372 -29.05 41.78 13.91
C ALA A 372 -29.00 43.04 14.80
N GLY A 373 -28.39 44.12 14.29
CA GLY A 373 -28.72 45.50 14.71
C GLY A 373 -29.87 46.06 13.86
N GLY A 374 -31.10 46.11 14.39
CA GLY A 374 -32.27 46.69 13.72
C GLY A 374 -32.86 47.85 14.53
N GLU A 375 -32.83 49.06 13.98
CA GLU A 375 -33.14 50.29 14.70
C GLU A 375 -34.58 50.78 14.42
N LEU A 376 -35.38 51.02 15.47
CA LEU A 376 -36.76 51.51 15.37
C LEU A 376 -37.10 52.54 16.47
N VAL A 377 -36.89 53.82 16.15
CA VAL A 377 -37.40 55.01 16.87
C VAL A 377 -37.69 56.08 15.80
N GLY A 378 -38.75 56.88 15.83
CA GLY A 378 -39.91 56.97 16.71
C GLY A 378 -41.02 57.80 16.03
N GLY A 379 -42.17 58.00 16.69
CA GLY A 379 -43.34 58.68 16.08
C GLY A 379 -43.56 60.14 16.49
N MET A 380 -44.69 60.69 16.01
CA MET A 380 -45.19 62.08 16.15
C MET A 380 -44.59 63.09 15.16
N GLY A 381 -45.48 63.73 14.39
CA GLY A 381 -45.20 64.64 13.27
C GLY A 381 -46.40 64.71 12.34
#